data_AF-A0A524NTV8-F1
#
_entry.id   AF-A0A524NTV8-F1
#
_cell.length_a   1.000
_cell.length_b   1.000
_cell.length_c   1.000
_cell.angle_alpha   90.00
_cell.angle_beta   90.00
_cell.angle_gamma   90.00
#
_symmetry.space_group_name_H-M   'P 1'
#
loop_
_entity.id
_entity.type
_entity.pdbx_description
1 polymer ?
#
loop_
_entity_poly.entity_id
_entity_poly.type
_entity_poly.pdbx_seq_one_letter_code
_entity_poly.pdbx_strand_id
1 'polypeptide(L)'
;MRAIIVALFLVGAFVAGTFISEANPVAADSPPKNSQWQYQCFEATGVADVTDRSNKMGQQGWELVTSAGTKSSTLWCFKRPLWKPTK
;
A
#
# COMPACT_ATOMS: atom_id res chain seq x y z
N MET A 1 29.50 44.65 -13.46
CA MET A 1 29.44 44.21 -12.06
C MET A 1 28.13 43.50 -11.70
N ARG A 2 26.94 44.09 -11.92
CA ARG A 2 25.65 43.44 -11.59
C ARG A 2 25.42 42.09 -12.29
N ALA A 3 25.76 41.97 -13.57
CA ALA A 3 25.60 40.72 -14.33
C ALA A 3 26.48 39.57 -13.82
N ILE A 4 27.66 39.88 -13.28
CA ILE A 4 28.60 38.87 -12.75
C ILE A 4 28.08 38.30 -11.42
N ILE A 5 27.50 39.15 -10.58
CA ILE A 5 26.89 38.75 -9.30
C ILE A 5 25.69 37.84 -9.55
N VAL A 6 24.84 38.17 -10.53
CA VAL A 6 23.67 37.35 -10.90
C VAL A 6 24.10 35.99 -11.45
N ALA A 7 25.14 35.95 -12.30
CA ALA A 7 25.66 34.69 -12.82
C ALA A 7 26.22 33.78 -11.72
N LEU A 8 26.95 34.34 -10.74
CA LEU A 8 27.47 33.58 -9.60
C LEU A 8 26.34 33.00 -8.72
N PHE A 9 25.26 33.75 -8.51
CA PHE A 9 24.10 33.27 -7.76
C PHE A 9 23.38 32.11 -8.46
N LEU A 10 23.20 32.18 -9.78
CA LEU A 10 22.53 31.14 -10.55
C LEU A 10 23.35 29.85 -10.60
N VAL A 11 24.67 29.95 -10.76
CA VAL A 11 25.56 28.78 -10.73
C VAL A 11 25.60 28.17 -9.34
N GLY A 12 25.66 28.98 -8.28
CA GLY A 12 25.61 28.50 -6.90
C GLY A 12 24.31 27.77 -6.56
N ALA A 13 23.15 28.31 -6.99
CA ALA A 13 21.86 27.68 -6.77
C ALA A 13 21.71 26.35 -7.53
N PHE A 14 22.25 26.26 -8.74
CA PHE A 14 22.20 25.04 -9.55
C PHE A 14 23.07 23.93 -8.94
N VAL A 15 24.27 24.26 -8.47
CA VAL A 15 25.18 23.31 -7.82
C VAL A 15 24.63 22.86 -6.45
N ALA A 16 24.03 23.76 -5.67
CA ALA A 16 23.40 23.39 -4.40
C ALA A 16 22.17 22.48 -4.59
N GLY A 17 21.38 22.69 -5.65
CA GLY A 17 20.21 21.87 -5.97
C GLY A 17 20.55 20.42 -6.35
N THR A 18 21.72 20.19 -6.96
CA THR A 18 22.14 18.83 -7.36
C THR A 18 22.55 17.93 -6.18
N PHE A 19 22.93 18.49 -5.03
CA PHE A 19 23.33 17.69 -3.86
C PHE A 19 22.16 17.26 -2.95
N ILE A 20 20.97 17.86 -3.09
CA ILE A 20 19.79 17.53 -2.26
C ILE A 20 18.95 16.40 -2.91
N SER A 21 19.24 16.02 -4.15
CA SER A 21 18.50 14.95 -4.85
C SER A 21 18.92 13.54 -4.46
N GLU A 22 19.97 13.37 -3.64
CA GLU A 22 20.27 12.11 -2.93
C GLU A 22 19.54 12.05 -1.58
N ALA A 23 18.25 12.41 -1.57
CA ALA A 23 17.35 11.83 -0.60
C ALA A 23 17.24 10.34 -0.97
N ASN A 24 18.16 9.51 -0.46
CA ASN A 24 17.97 8.08 -0.40
C ASN A 24 16.58 7.89 0.21
N PRO A 25 15.56 7.44 -0.55
CA PRO A 25 14.31 7.07 0.08
C PRO A 25 14.75 6.03 1.10
N VAL A 26 14.50 6.30 2.38
CA VAL A 26 14.64 5.26 3.41
C VAL A 26 13.71 4.18 2.91
N ALA A 27 14.28 3.15 2.29
CA ALA A 27 13.54 1.99 1.87
C ALA A 27 12.96 1.49 3.18
N ALA A 28 11.66 1.72 3.39
CA ALA A 28 10.97 1.11 4.50
C ALA A 28 11.33 -0.36 4.41
N ASP A 29 12.01 -0.88 5.44
CA ASP A 29 12.47 -2.27 5.47
C ASP A 29 11.27 -3.10 5.03
N SER A 30 11.40 -3.67 3.82
CA SER A 30 10.30 -4.42 3.25
C SER A 30 10.01 -5.53 4.27
N PRO A 31 8.77 -5.66 4.77
CA PRO A 31 8.47 -6.67 5.77
C PRO A 31 9.01 -8.00 5.26
N PRO A 32 9.60 -8.85 6.13
CA PRO A 32 10.09 -10.17 5.75
C PRO A 32 9.11 -10.82 4.78
N LYS A 33 9.58 -11.43 3.68
CA LYS A 33 8.69 -11.98 2.63
C LYS A 33 7.59 -12.89 3.20
N ASN A 34 7.91 -13.56 4.30
CA ASN A 34 7.12 -14.45 5.14
C ASN A 34 6.18 -13.76 6.15
N SER A 35 6.01 -12.44 6.07
CA SER A 35 5.08 -11.65 6.89
C SER A 35 4.27 -10.63 6.06
N GLN A 36 4.25 -10.76 4.73
CA GLN A 36 3.52 -9.87 3.84
C GLN A 36 2.10 -10.39 3.53
N TRP A 37 1.08 -9.67 3.98
CA TRP A 37 -0.32 -10.03 3.77
C TRP A 37 -0.94 -9.25 2.62
N GLN A 38 -1.72 -9.94 1.79
CA GLN A 38 -2.65 -9.31 0.86
C GLN A 38 -3.98 -9.11 1.56
N TYR A 39 -4.60 -7.94 1.39
CA TYR A 39 -5.95 -7.66 1.87
C TYR A 39 -6.89 -7.40 0.69
N GLN A 40 -8.11 -7.90 0.81
CA GLN A 40 -9.16 -7.64 -0.17
C GLN A 40 -10.48 -7.48 0.56
N CYS A 41 -11.17 -6.38 0.26
CA CYS A 41 -12.47 -6.07 0.85
C CYS A 41 -13.55 -5.96 -0.23
N PHE A 42 -14.78 -6.31 0.13
CA PHE A 42 -15.96 -6.04 -0.70
C PHE A 42 -17.13 -5.63 0.18
N GLU A 43 -18.01 -4.80 -0.37
CA GLU A 43 -19.29 -4.49 0.25
C GLU A 43 -20.38 -5.43 -0.27
N ALA A 44 -21.26 -5.86 0.62
CA ALA A 44 -22.45 -6.62 0.29
C ALA A 44 -23.57 -6.31 1.29
N THR A 45 -24.81 -6.39 0.80
CA THR A 45 -26.02 -6.07 1.59
C THR A 45 -26.81 -7.33 1.96
N GLY A 46 -26.77 -8.37 1.10
CA GLY A 46 -27.52 -9.60 1.29
C GLY A 46 -26.66 -10.75 1.79
N VAL A 47 -27.21 -11.53 2.73
CA VAL A 47 -26.55 -12.72 3.31
C VAL A 47 -26.11 -13.70 2.22
N ALA A 48 -26.94 -13.93 1.18
CA ALA A 48 -26.60 -14.86 0.10
C ALA A 48 -25.34 -14.45 -0.68
N ASP A 49 -25.19 -13.16 -1.01
CA ASP A 49 -24.00 -12.64 -1.72
C ASP A 49 -22.76 -12.70 -0.82
N VAL A 50 -22.91 -12.37 0.48
CA VAL A 50 -21.83 -12.52 1.46
C VAL A 50 -21.37 -13.98 1.53
N THR A 51 -22.29 -14.93 1.63
CA THR A 51 -21.98 -16.36 1.73
C THR A 51 -21.29 -16.88 0.47
N ASP A 52 -21.82 -16.60 -0.72
CA ASP A 52 -21.24 -17.06 -1.98
C ASP A 52 -19.82 -16.51 -2.20
N ARG A 53 -19.62 -15.19 -1.99
CA ARG A 53 -18.30 -14.58 -2.12
C ARG A 53 -17.33 -15.09 -1.06
N SER A 54 -17.75 -15.21 0.19
CA SER A 54 -16.88 -15.71 1.27
C SER A 54 -16.42 -17.15 0.99
N ASN A 55 -17.30 -18.00 0.46
CA ASN A 55 -16.93 -19.36 0.08
C ASN A 55 -15.90 -19.38 -1.06
N LYS A 56 -16.09 -18.56 -2.09
CA LYS A 56 -15.13 -18.43 -3.19
C LYS A 56 -13.76 -17.92 -2.71
N MET A 57 -13.76 -16.94 -1.79
CA MET A 57 -12.55 -16.41 -1.17
C MET A 57 -11.83 -17.51 -0.35
N GLY A 58 -12.58 -18.29 0.45
CA GLY A 58 -12.03 -19.41 1.22
C GLY A 58 -11.37 -20.49 0.34
N GLN A 59 -11.98 -20.83 -0.81
CA GLN A 59 -11.39 -21.78 -1.79
C GLN A 59 -10.06 -21.28 -2.37
N GLN A 60 -9.86 -19.96 -2.39
CA GLN A 60 -8.63 -19.31 -2.87
C GLN A 60 -7.60 -19.05 -1.74
N GLY A 61 -7.87 -19.57 -0.54
CA GLY A 61 -6.99 -19.47 0.63
C GLY A 61 -7.10 -18.14 1.38
N TRP A 62 -8.17 -17.36 1.16
CA TRP A 62 -8.41 -16.15 1.91
C TRP A 62 -9.17 -16.42 3.21
N GLU A 63 -8.82 -15.69 4.26
CA GLU A 63 -9.43 -15.77 5.58
C GLU A 63 -10.11 -14.46 5.94
N LEU A 64 -11.35 -14.52 6.48
CA LEU A 64 -12.05 -13.34 6.96
C LEU A 64 -11.31 -12.76 8.18
N VAL A 65 -11.06 -11.44 8.17
CA VAL A 65 -10.38 -10.76 9.28
C VAL A 65 -11.25 -9.76 10.01
N THR A 66 -12.13 -9.06 9.30
CA THR A 66 -13.00 -8.07 9.90
C THR A 66 -14.21 -7.80 9.01
N SER A 67 -15.26 -7.29 9.64
CA SER A 67 -16.47 -6.79 8.99
C SER A 67 -16.92 -5.52 9.67
N ALA A 68 -17.30 -4.51 8.88
CA ALA A 68 -17.83 -3.24 9.39
C ALA A 68 -19.13 -2.90 8.65
N GLY A 69 -20.22 -2.70 9.41
CA GLY A 69 -21.56 -2.49 8.87
C GLY A 69 -22.08 -1.07 9.05
N THR A 70 -22.82 -0.60 8.06
CA THR A 70 -23.76 0.52 8.17
C THR A 70 -25.20 -0.01 8.09
N LYS A 71 -26.20 0.87 8.13
CA LYS A 71 -27.62 0.45 7.94
C LYS A 71 -27.90 -0.13 6.55
N SER A 72 -27.08 0.20 5.55
CA SER A 72 -27.35 -0.13 4.14
C SER A 72 -26.37 -1.13 3.52
N SER A 73 -25.16 -1.29 4.06
CA SER A 73 -24.16 -2.23 3.56
C SER A 73 -23.19 -2.66 4.64
N THR A 74 -22.57 -3.83 4.46
CA THR A 74 -21.47 -4.30 5.30
C THR A 74 -20.23 -4.52 4.42
N LEU A 75 -19.12 -3.93 4.83
CA LEU A 75 -17.79 -4.17 4.29
C LEU A 75 -17.22 -5.44 4.93
N TRP A 76 -16.73 -6.36 4.11
CA TRP A 76 -16.09 -7.61 4.53
C TRP A 76 -14.67 -7.62 4.01
N CYS A 77 -13.69 -7.78 4.90
CA CYS A 77 -12.28 -7.79 4.55
C CYS A 77 -11.65 -9.14 4.86
N PHE A 78 -10.85 -9.62 3.91
CA PHE A 78 -10.14 -10.88 3.99
C PHE A 78 -8.64 -10.66 3.86
N LYS A 79 -7.84 -11.57 4.43
CA LYS A 79 -6.39 -11.61 4.25
C LYS A 79 -5.94 -12.94 3.62
N ARG A 80 -4.80 -12.91 2.95
CA ARG A 80 -4.08 -14.11 2.49
C ARG A 80 -2.57 -13.86 2.50
N PRO A 81 -1.74 -14.85 2.85
CA PRO A 81 -0.29 -14.66 2.78
C PRO A 81 0.16 -14.47 1.33
N LEU A 82 1.09 -13.55 1.10
CA LEU A 82 1.80 -13.42 -0.18
C LEU A 82 2.97 -14.42 -0.30
N TRP A 83 3.23 -15.17 0.76
CA TRP A 83 4.19 -16.28 0.77
C TRP A 83 3.45 -17.61 0.71
N LYS A 84 4.14 -18.66 0.23
CA LYS A 84 3.66 -20.03 0.36
C LYS A 84 3.85 -20.48 1.82
N PRO A 85 2.78 -20.81 2.57
CA PRO A 85 2.94 -21.37 3.90
C PRO A 85 3.66 -22.73 3.78
N THR A 86 4.79 -22.89 4.43
CA THR A 86 5.39 -24.22 4.66
C THR A 86 4.51 -24.94 5.69
N LYS A 87 3.96 -26.10 5.31
CA LYS A 87 3.20 -26.95 6.23
C LYS A 87 4.10 -27.62 7.26
#